data_AF-A0A8J6TF83-F1
#
_entry.id   AF-A0A8J6TF83-F1
#
_cell.length_a   1.000
_cell.length_b   1.000
_cell.length_c   1.000
_cell.angle_alpha   90.00
_cell.angle_beta   90.00
_cell.angle_gamma   90.00
#
_symmetry.space_group_name_H-M   'P 1'
#
loop_
_entity.id
_entity.type
_entity.pdbx_description
1 polymer ?
#
loop_
_entity_poly.entity_id
_entity_poly.type
_entity_poly.pdbx_seq_one_letter_code
_entity_poly.pdbx_strand_id
1 'polypeptide(L)'
;MTTIFQRNEIPIAYSMIETARRIRPRRDGRHPFEQYFLFWTAFNNIYTTIAHREGCWTQIKENKDGSIATIANGNVNIPEVEIVSEREQIRFALQEFDDNLKDTLILHEGTKYFLGRTPFFQGKKIEFDSFGQRVNGVININYTTDSQYPVWSPVDFQFYKAYLKNPENEENRNFLAGQIIDLLYTIRKNFMHGSKKFDDANDIKVVENALPMLQLIVASFTQ
;
A
#
# COMPACT_ATOMS: atom_id res chain seq x y z
N MET A 1 20.02 6.54 0.76
CA MET A 1 19.62 7.47 -0.33
C MET A 1 18.64 6.71 -1.18
N THR A 2 17.51 7.33 -1.53
CA THR A 2 16.49 6.67 -2.35
C THR A 2 16.97 6.50 -3.79
N THR A 3 16.81 5.30 -4.37
CA THR A 3 17.09 5.06 -5.79
C THR A 3 16.24 5.97 -6.68
N ILE A 4 16.87 6.67 -7.63
CA ILE A 4 16.19 7.49 -8.63
C ILE A 4 16.17 6.75 -9.96
N PHE A 5 14.98 6.53 -10.51
CA PHE A 5 14.80 5.83 -11.76
C PHE A 5 14.62 6.79 -12.94
N GLN A 6 15.32 6.47 -14.02
CA GLN A 6 15.12 7.08 -15.33
C GLN A 6 13.85 6.55 -16.01
N ARG A 7 13.30 7.34 -16.93
CA ARG A 7 12.04 7.01 -17.61
C ARG A 7 12.06 5.68 -18.36
N ASN A 8 13.21 5.32 -18.95
CA ASN A 8 13.36 4.06 -19.66
C ASN A 8 13.39 2.83 -18.74
N GLU A 9 13.68 3.01 -17.45
CA GLU A 9 13.72 1.92 -16.46
C GLU A 9 12.32 1.56 -15.96
N ILE A 10 11.44 2.57 -15.81
CA ILE A 10 10.06 2.41 -15.33
C ILE A 10 9.05 3.22 -16.18
N PRO A 11 8.93 2.93 -17.49
CA PRO A 11 8.13 3.73 -18.41
C PRO A 11 6.63 3.75 -18.05
N ILE A 12 6.13 2.67 -17.45
CA ILE A 12 4.75 2.60 -16.96
C ILE A 12 4.55 3.58 -15.80
N ALA A 13 5.46 3.64 -14.83
CA ALA A 13 5.35 4.57 -13.72
C ALA A 13 5.24 6.03 -14.19
N TYR A 14 6.14 6.47 -15.07
CA TYR A 14 6.08 7.82 -15.63
C TYR A 14 4.77 8.10 -16.39
N SER A 15 4.30 7.14 -17.18
CA SER A 15 3.02 7.27 -17.93
C SER A 15 1.82 7.40 -16.99
N MET A 16 1.79 6.62 -15.90
CA MET A 16 0.73 6.69 -14.90
C MET A 16 0.75 8.02 -14.13
N ILE A 17 1.93 8.50 -13.73
CA ILE A 17 2.12 9.79 -13.05
C ILE A 17 1.62 10.94 -13.93
N GLU A 18 2.02 10.97 -15.21
CA GLU A 18 1.56 11.99 -16.16
C GLU A 18 0.05 11.95 -16.35
N THR A 19 -0.52 10.76 -16.48
CA THR A 19 -1.97 10.58 -16.62
C THR A 19 -2.70 11.09 -15.38
N ALA A 20 -2.21 10.75 -14.18
CA ALA A 20 -2.80 11.19 -12.91
C ALA A 20 -2.79 12.72 -12.77
N ARG A 21 -1.69 13.37 -13.17
CA ARG A 21 -1.54 14.84 -13.15
C ARG A 21 -2.49 15.56 -14.11
N ARG A 22 -2.98 14.88 -15.16
CA ARG A 22 -3.94 15.45 -16.12
C ARG A 22 -5.40 15.33 -15.66
N ILE A 23 -5.68 14.51 -14.65
CA ILE A 23 -7.03 14.36 -14.10
C ILE A 23 -7.43 15.66 -13.41
N ARG A 24 -8.53 16.25 -13.89
CA ARG A 24 -9.11 17.46 -13.30
C ARG A 24 -10.15 17.08 -12.24
N PRO A 25 -10.34 17.92 -11.20
CA PRO A 25 -11.44 17.75 -10.25
C PRO A 25 -12.78 17.66 -10.97
N ARG A 26 -13.56 16.63 -10.63
CA ARG A 26 -14.92 16.40 -11.14
C ARG A 26 -15.94 16.60 -10.04
N ARG A 27 -17.16 17.02 -10.42
CA ARG A 27 -18.28 17.25 -9.49
C ARG A 27 -18.72 15.98 -8.74
N ASP A 28 -18.46 14.80 -9.28
CA ASP A 28 -18.80 13.52 -8.70
C ASP A 28 -17.79 13.01 -7.65
N GLY A 29 -16.72 13.77 -7.37
CA GLY A 29 -15.74 13.42 -6.35
C GLY A 29 -14.86 12.20 -6.68
N ARG A 30 -14.92 11.64 -7.89
CA ARG A 30 -14.20 10.40 -8.24
C ARG A 30 -12.71 10.60 -8.52
N HIS A 31 -12.30 11.84 -8.79
CA HIS A 31 -10.94 12.17 -9.20
C HIS A 31 -9.83 11.70 -8.22
N PRO A 32 -9.98 11.71 -6.88
CA PRO A 32 -8.93 11.22 -5.98
C PRO A 32 -8.74 9.70 -6.11
N PHE A 33 -9.81 8.93 -6.34
CA PHE A 33 -9.72 7.48 -6.55
C PHE A 33 -8.96 7.15 -7.84
N GLU A 34 -9.28 7.84 -8.94
CA GLU A 34 -8.60 7.66 -10.22
C GLU A 34 -7.10 8.01 -10.09
N GLN A 35 -6.79 9.12 -9.43
CA GLN A 35 -5.39 9.51 -9.16
C GLN A 35 -4.68 8.50 -8.26
N TYR A 36 -5.32 8.07 -7.17
CA TYR A 36 -4.76 7.09 -6.25
C TYR A 36 -4.43 5.78 -6.95
N PHE A 37 -5.34 5.30 -7.80
CA PHE A 37 -5.13 4.09 -8.57
C PHE A 37 -3.92 4.22 -9.50
N LEU A 38 -3.82 5.33 -10.26
CA LEU A 38 -2.70 5.57 -11.17
C LEU A 38 -1.37 5.70 -10.41
N PHE A 39 -1.33 6.45 -9.29
CA PHE A 39 -0.13 6.53 -8.46
C PHE A 39 0.23 5.18 -7.84
N TRP A 40 -0.75 4.35 -7.49
CA TRP A 40 -0.48 3.00 -6.99
C TRP A 40 0.09 2.11 -8.09
N THR A 41 -0.45 2.18 -9.32
CA THR A 41 0.11 1.47 -10.47
C THR A 41 1.54 1.93 -10.77
N ALA A 42 1.83 3.23 -10.61
CA ALA A 42 3.19 3.73 -10.71
C ALA A 42 4.10 3.13 -9.63
N PHE A 43 3.64 3.12 -8.37
CA PHE A 43 4.38 2.50 -7.27
C PHE A 43 4.57 0.99 -7.49
N ASN A 44 3.57 0.29 -8.04
CA ASN A 44 3.69 -1.11 -8.43
C ASN A 44 4.80 -1.36 -9.44
N ASN A 45 4.90 -0.54 -10.49
CA ASN A 45 6.01 -0.66 -11.42
C ASN A 45 7.37 -0.37 -10.74
N ILE A 46 7.42 0.57 -9.80
CA ILE A 46 8.63 0.87 -9.01
C ILE A 46 9.04 -0.31 -8.12
N TYR A 47 8.16 -0.78 -7.21
CA TYR A 47 8.55 -1.82 -6.25
C TYR A 47 8.80 -3.18 -6.90
N THR A 48 8.13 -3.50 -8.01
CA THR A 48 8.43 -4.70 -8.80
C THR A 48 9.80 -4.61 -9.44
N THR A 49 10.17 -3.45 -9.97
CA THR A 49 11.50 -3.23 -10.57
C THR A 49 12.61 -3.32 -9.53
N ILE A 50 12.41 -2.76 -8.33
CA ILE A 50 13.34 -2.90 -7.20
C ILE A 50 13.48 -4.38 -6.83
N ALA A 51 12.36 -5.08 -6.59
CA ALA A 51 12.40 -6.50 -6.23
C ALA A 51 13.12 -7.36 -7.28
N HIS A 52 12.92 -7.10 -8.57
CA HIS A 52 13.62 -7.82 -9.63
C HIS A 52 15.14 -7.58 -9.63
N ARG A 53 15.61 -6.37 -9.28
CA ARG A 53 17.05 -6.07 -9.12
C ARG A 53 17.67 -6.86 -7.97
N GLU A 54 16.89 -7.11 -6.93
CA GLU A 54 17.26 -7.92 -5.78
C GLU A 54 17.11 -9.44 -6.02
N GLY A 55 16.85 -9.87 -7.26
CA GLY A 55 16.69 -11.28 -7.60
C GLY A 55 15.35 -11.88 -7.20
N CYS A 56 14.40 -11.05 -6.75
CA CYS A 56 13.10 -11.49 -6.27
C CYS A 56 12.09 -11.52 -7.43
N TRP A 57 12.08 -12.63 -8.17
CA TRP A 57 11.16 -12.90 -9.28
C TRP A 57 10.39 -14.21 -9.10
N THR A 58 9.26 -14.34 -9.79
CA THR A 58 8.52 -15.61 -9.86
C THR A 58 9.36 -16.69 -10.52
N GLN A 59 9.46 -17.86 -9.90
CA GLN A 59 10.29 -18.97 -10.37
C GLN A 59 9.42 -20.15 -10.82
N ILE A 60 9.88 -20.93 -11.79
CA ILE A 60 9.24 -22.18 -12.16
C ILE A 60 9.52 -23.21 -11.06
N LYS A 61 8.50 -23.94 -10.62
CA LYS A 61 8.69 -25.02 -9.66
C LYS A 61 9.29 -26.25 -10.34
N GLU A 62 10.24 -26.88 -9.66
CA GLU A 62 10.82 -28.15 -10.07
C GLU A 62 10.38 -29.27 -9.12
N ASN A 63 10.16 -30.46 -9.67
CA ASN A 63 9.98 -31.69 -8.93
C ASN A 63 11.31 -32.15 -8.31
N LYS A 64 11.27 -33.12 -7.39
CA LYS A 64 12.48 -33.66 -6.74
C LYS A 64 13.49 -34.28 -7.72
N ASP A 65 13.05 -34.65 -8.92
CA ASP A 65 13.89 -35.21 -9.98
C ASP A 65 14.44 -34.16 -10.96
N GLY A 66 14.16 -32.86 -10.73
CA GLY A 66 14.58 -31.74 -11.58
C GLY A 66 13.68 -31.50 -12.79
N SER A 67 12.58 -32.25 -12.95
CA SER A 67 11.59 -31.97 -14.00
C SER A 67 10.69 -30.78 -13.61
N ILE A 68 10.17 -30.04 -14.60
CA ILE A 68 9.25 -28.92 -14.35
C ILE A 68 7.94 -29.45 -13.77
N ALA A 69 7.53 -28.96 -12.62
CA ALA A 69 6.21 -29.21 -12.07
C ALA A 69 5.15 -28.55 -12.96
N THR A 70 4.07 -29.27 -13.27
CA THR A 70 2.99 -28.76 -14.12
C THR A 70 1.64 -28.99 -13.48
N ILE A 71 0.73 -28.06 -13.72
CA ILE A 71 -0.68 -28.15 -13.35
C ILE A 71 -1.54 -28.25 -14.61
N ALA A 72 -2.54 -29.12 -14.59
CA ALA A 72 -3.51 -29.23 -15.67
C ALA A 72 -4.47 -28.03 -15.64
N ASN A 73 -4.57 -27.30 -16.76
CA ASN A 73 -5.56 -26.26 -16.99
C ASN A 73 -6.41 -26.65 -18.21
N GLY A 74 -7.50 -27.38 -17.97
CA GLY A 74 -8.26 -28.03 -19.03
C GLY A 74 -7.45 -29.13 -19.70
N ASN A 75 -7.18 -28.98 -21.01
CA ASN A 75 -6.45 -29.97 -21.82
C ASN A 75 -4.97 -29.62 -22.02
N VAL A 76 -4.45 -28.59 -21.33
CA VAL A 76 -3.04 -28.19 -21.42
C VAL A 76 -2.37 -28.27 -20.06
N ASN A 77 -1.10 -28.70 -20.06
CA ASN A 77 -0.25 -28.65 -18.87
C ASN A 77 0.54 -27.34 -18.88
N ILE A 78 0.43 -26.57 -17.81
CA ILE A 78 1.12 -25.29 -17.65
C ILE A 78 2.15 -25.46 -16.51
N PRO A 79 3.37 -24.91 -16.66
CA PRO A 79 4.34 -24.89 -15.56
C PRO A 79 3.74 -24.28 -14.30
N GLU A 80 3.91 -24.97 -13.18
CA GLU A 80 3.67 -24.36 -11.88
C GLU A 80 4.76 -23.35 -11.57
N VAL A 81 4.37 -22.29 -10.86
CA VAL A 81 5.28 -21.23 -10.44
C VAL A 81 5.21 -20.99 -8.95
N GLU A 82 6.35 -20.65 -8.36
CA GLU A 82 6.46 -20.07 -7.03
C GLU A 82 6.35 -18.55 -7.17
N ILE A 83 5.20 -18.03 -6.74
CA ILE A 83 4.85 -16.62 -6.86
C ILE A 83 5.44 -15.86 -5.68
N VAL A 84 6.24 -14.85 -5.98
CA VAL A 84 6.71 -13.89 -4.97
C VAL A 84 5.52 -13.08 -4.44
N SER A 85 5.43 -12.95 -3.11
CA SER A 85 4.35 -12.17 -2.52
C SER A 85 4.52 -10.67 -2.81
N GLU A 86 3.43 -9.98 -3.12
CA GLU A 86 3.47 -8.53 -3.36
C GLU A 86 3.96 -7.75 -2.12
N ARG A 87 3.63 -8.22 -0.91
CA ARG A 87 4.13 -7.63 0.34
C ARG A 87 5.65 -7.72 0.45
N GLU A 88 6.25 -8.80 -0.02
CA GLU A 88 7.70 -8.96 -0.05
C GLU A 88 8.35 -7.99 -1.05
N GLN A 89 7.76 -7.80 -2.22
CA GLN A 89 8.24 -6.80 -3.19
C GLN A 89 8.17 -5.37 -2.62
N ILE A 90 7.07 -5.04 -1.94
CA ILE A 90 6.89 -3.76 -1.24
C ILE A 90 7.95 -3.58 -0.14
N ARG A 91 8.31 -4.65 0.58
CA ARG A 91 9.36 -4.62 1.61
C ARG A 91 10.72 -4.23 1.04
N PHE A 92 11.08 -4.72 -0.15
CA PHE A 92 12.30 -4.28 -0.84
C PHE A 92 12.25 -2.79 -1.17
N ALA A 93 11.13 -2.27 -1.65
CA ALA A 93 10.98 -0.83 -1.88
C ALA A 93 11.08 0.00 -0.60
N LEU A 94 10.56 -0.50 0.53
CA LEU A 94 10.67 0.18 1.82
C LEU A 94 12.13 0.32 2.29
N GLN A 95 12.99 -0.65 1.96
CA GLN A 95 14.42 -0.60 2.30
C GLN A 95 15.15 0.53 1.56
N GLU A 96 14.65 0.91 0.37
CA GLU A 96 15.18 2.02 -0.42
C GLU A 96 14.77 3.40 0.11
N PHE A 97 13.81 3.48 1.03
CA PHE A 97 13.37 4.78 1.55
C PHE A 97 14.49 5.39 2.39
N ASP A 98 14.94 6.58 2.02
CA ASP A 98 15.79 7.37 2.92
C ASP A 98 15.02 7.87 4.15
N ASP A 99 15.80 8.26 5.15
CA ASP A 99 15.28 8.71 6.43
C ASP A 99 14.37 9.94 6.29
N ASN A 100 14.71 10.86 5.38
CA ASN A 100 13.91 12.05 5.13
C ASN A 100 12.52 11.71 4.57
N LEU A 101 12.41 10.76 3.64
CA LEU A 101 11.12 10.27 3.16
C LEU A 101 10.32 9.62 4.28
N LYS A 102 10.95 8.76 5.10
CA LYS A 102 10.28 8.12 6.24
C LYS A 102 9.74 9.16 7.22
N ASP A 103 10.57 10.12 7.61
CA ASP A 103 10.20 11.21 8.51
C ASP A 103 9.06 12.05 7.94
N THR A 104 9.15 12.39 6.65
CA THR A 104 8.11 13.13 5.93
C THR A 104 6.78 12.38 5.96
N LEU A 105 6.78 11.07 5.71
CA LEU A 105 5.57 10.25 5.75
C LEU A 105 4.98 10.15 7.16
N ILE A 106 5.82 9.92 8.18
CA ILE A 106 5.38 9.81 9.57
C ILE A 106 4.71 11.10 10.04
N LEU A 107 5.30 12.25 9.73
CA LEU A 107 4.81 13.56 10.15
C LEU A 107 3.68 14.12 9.28
N HIS A 108 3.39 13.48 8.14
CA HIS A 108 2.39 13.93 7.18
C HIS A 108 0.97 14.02 7.81
N GLU A 109 0.18 15.00 7.41
CA GLU A 109 -1.20 15.20 7.90
C GLU A 109 -2.10 13.98 7.64
N GLY A 110 -1.87 13.28 6.54
CA GLY A 110 -2.52 11.99 6.26
C GLY A 110 -2.27 10.96 7.36
N THR A 111 -1.04 10.78 7.82
CA THR A 111 -0.71 9.86 8.94
C THR A 111 -1.44 10.27 10.21
N LYS A 112 -1.48 11.58 10.53
CA LYS A 112 -2.24 12.10 11.68
C LYS A 112 -3.74 11.81 11.56
N TYR A 113 -4.31 11.95 10.36
CA TYR A 113 -5.69 11.56 10.08
C TYR A 113 -5.93 10.06 10.36
N PHE A 114 -5.04 9.16 9.90
CA PHE A 114 -5.17 7.72 10.12
C PHE A 114 -4.96 7.30 11.59
N LEU A 115 -4.11 8.01 12.33
CA LEU A 115 -3.94 7.81 13.76
C LEU A 115 -5.21 8.16 14.55
N GLY A 116 -5.88 9.24 14.16
CA GLY A 116 -7.04 9.80 14.88
C GLY A 116 -8.39 9.22 14.49
N ARG A 117 -8.55 8.67 13.28
CA ARG A 117 -9.84 8.20 12.78
C ARG A 117 -10.33 6.93 13.46
N THR A 118 -11.66 6.78 13.48
CA THR A 118 -12.36 5.54 13.78
C THR A 118 -12.92 4.97 12.47
N PRO A 119 -12.52 3.77 12.04
CA PRO A 119 -12.98 3.25 10.76
C PRO A 119 -14.41 2.68 10.84
N PHE A 120 -14.99 2.45 9.67
CA PHE A 120 -16.32 1.88 9.52
C PHE A 120 -16.26 0.53 8.81
N PHE A 121 -17.18 -0.35 9.15
CA PHE A 121 -17.44 -1.61 8.48
C PHE A 121 -18.95 -1.82 8.38
N GLN A 122 -19.46 -2.07 7.17
CA GLN A 122 -20.89 -2.26 6.90
C GLN A 122 -21.78 -1.16 7.51
N GLY A 123 -21.36 0.11 7.39
CA GLY A 123 -22.07 1.28 7.92
C GLY A 123 -21.97 1.50 9.43
N LYS A 124 -21.28 0.61 10.17
CA LYS A 124 -21.06 0.75 11.62
C LYS A 124 -19.65 1.23 11.91
N LYS A 125 -19.52 2.18 12.84
CA LYS A 125 -18.21 2.56 13.41
C LYS A 125 -17.69 1.42 14.28
N ILE A 126 -16.41 1.10 14.14
CA ILE A 126 -15.70 0.17 15.02
C ILE A 126 -14.67 0.98 15.80
N GLU A 127 -14.99 1.32 17.05
CA GLU A 127 -14.08 2.09 17.92
C GLU A 127 -13.11 1.18 18.67
N PHE A 128 -13.60 0.02 19.12
CA PHE A 128 -12.83 -0.99 19.81
C PHE A 128 -13.15 -2.38 19.26
N ASP A 129 -12.17 -3.28 19.26
CA ASP A 129 -12.38 -4.70 19.00
C ASP A 129 -12.80 -5.44 20.29
N SER A 130 -13.09 -6.75 20.19
CA SER A 130 -13.44 -7.59 21.33
C SER A 130 -12.32 -7.76 22.37
N PHE A 131 -11.08 -7.42 22.01
CA PHE A 131 -9.94 -7.44 22.92
C PHE A 131 -9.72 -6.08 23.62
N GLY A 132 -10.60 -5.10 23.38
CA GLY A 132 -10.50 -3.75 23.94
C GLY A 132 -9.43 -2.88 23.26
N GLN A 133 -8.90 -3.30 22.11
CA GLN A 133 -7.94 -2.51 21.34
C GLN A 133 -8.68 -1.42 20.57
N ARG A 134 -8.16 -0.18 20.64
CA ARG A 134 -8.69 0.93 19.85
C ARG A 134 -8.40 0.68 18.38
N VAL A 135 -9.45 0.66 17.56
CA VAL A 135 -9.32 0.48 16.12
C VAL A 135 -9.12 1.84 15.44
N ASN A 136 -8.02 1.99 14.72
CA ASN A 136 -7.68 3.14 13.90
C ASN A 136 -7.22 2.71 12.50
N GLY A 137 -6.71 3.63 11.67
CA GLY A 137 -6.23 3.27 10.34
C GLY A 137 -7.36 2.77 9.43
N VAL A 138 -7.12 1.70 8.66
CA VAL A 138 -8.04 1.23 7.60
C VAL A 138 -8.43 -0.23 7.82
N ILE A 139 -9.73 -0.53 7.89
CA ILE A 139 -10.26 -1.90 7.88
C ILE A 139 -10.00 -2.54 6.53
N ASN A 140 -9.50 -3.77 6.53
CA ASN A 140 -9.42 -4.60 5.34
C ASN A 140 -10.75 -5.32 5.12
N ILE A 141 -11.55 -4.79 4.19
CA ILE A 141 -12.94 -5.24 3.98
C ILE A 141 -13.02 -6.68 3.46
N ASN A 142 -11.95 -7.17 2.83
CA ASN A 142 -11.91 -8.49 2.22
C ASN A 142 -11.64 -9.61 3.23
N TYR A 143 -11.06 -9.26 4.38
CA TYR A 143 -10.68 -10.23 5.42
C TYR A 143 -11.49 -10.03 6.70
N THR A 144 -12.20 -8.91 6.84
CA THR A 144 -13.10 -8.69 7.97
C THR A 144 -14.45 -9.29 7.65
N THR A 145 -14.83 -10.33 8.41
CA THR A 145 -16.16 -10.95 8.35
C THR A 145 -17.04 -10.54 9.53
N ASP A 146 -16.43 -10.13 10.65
CA ASP A 146 -17.09 -9.72 11.88
C ASP A 146 -16.50 -8.41 12.40
N SER A 147 -17.36 -7.45 12.73
CA SER A 147 -16.97 -6.16 13.34
C SER A 147 -16.34 -6.30 14.72
N GLN A 148 -16.57 -7.40 15.43
CA GLN A 148 -15.96 -7.69 16.72
C GLN A 148 -14.50 -8.14 16.61
N TYR A 149 -14.12 -8.70 15.46
CA TYR A 149 -12.78 -9.19 15.16
C TYR A 149 -12.28 -8.60 13.83
N PRO A 150 -12.13 -7.27 13.74
CA PRO A 150 -11.71 -6.63 12.51
C PRO A 150 -10.32 -7.10 12.10
N VAL A 151 -10.08 -7.17 10.78
CA VAL A 151 -8.73 -7.27 10.21
C VAL A 151 -8.41 -5.90 9.62
N TRP A 152 -7.38 -5.21 10.12
CA TRP A 152 -7.10 -3.83 9.72
C TRP A 152 -5.61 -3.51 9.66
N SER A 153 -5.29 -2.37 9.04
CA SER A 153 -3.96 -1.78 9.01
C SER A 153 -3.92 -0.55 9.92
N PRO A 154 -3.42 -0.68 11.16
CA PRO A 154 -3.26 0.44 12.08
C PRO A 154 -2.04 1.31 11.76
N VAL A 155 -2.00 2.47 12.41
CA VAL A 155 -0.74 3.17 12.74
C VAL A 155 -0.63 3.16 14.25
N ASP A 156 0.46 2.62 14.78
CA ASP A 156 0.63 2.42 16.22
C ASP A 156 0.90 3.76 16.93
N PHE A 157 -0.01 4.11 17.83
CA PHE A 157 0.02 5.38 18.53
C PHE A 157 1.17 5.49 19.55
N GLN A 158 1.59 4.37 20.14
CA GLN A 158 2.71 4.36 21.10
C GLN A 158 4.03 4.55 20.38
N PHE A 159 4.24 3.83 19.27
CA PHE A 159 5.41 4.03 18.42
C PHE A 159 5.46 5.44 17.83
N TYR A 160 4.32 5.97 17.39
CA TYR A 160 4.25 7.36 16.91
C TYR A 160 4.64 8.37 18.00
N LYS A 161 4.13 8.21 19.23
CA LYS A 161 4.52 9.05 20.38
C LYS A 161 6.00 8.90 20.75
N ALA A 162 6.54 7.69 20.67
CA ALA A 162 7.96 7.44 20.94
C ALA A 162 8.84 8.11 19.89
N TYR A 163 8.46 8.01 18.60
CA TYR A 163 9.11 8.72 17.51
C TYR A 163 9.10 10.23 17.72
N LEU A 164 7.96 10.84 18.08
CA LEU A 164 7.90 12.29 18.36
C LEU A 164 8.84 12.75 19.49
N LYS A 165 9.19 11.87 20.43
CA LYS A 165 10.14 12.17 21.51
C LYS A 165 11.60 11.96 21.09
N ASN A 166 11.85 11.01 20.20
CA ASN A 166 13.17 10.67 19.71
C ASN A 166 13.11 10.24 18.22
N PRO A 167 13.10 11.20 17.29
CA PRO A 167 13.01 10.92 15.85
C PRO A 167 14.21 10.15 15.29
N GLU A 168 15.37 10.23 15.96
CA GLU A 168 16.61 9.53 15.58
C GLU A 168 16.54 8.02 15.86
N ASN A 169 15.50 7.52 16.53
CA ASN A 169 15.31 6.09 16.72
C ASN A 169 14.88 5.43 15.40
N GLU A 170 15.85 4.79 14.75
CA GLU A 170 15.68 4.11 13.47
C GLU A 170 14.62 2.98 13.51
N GLU A 171 14.55 2.23 14.61
CA GLU A 171 13.57 1.14 14.76
C GLU A 171 12.14 1.68 14.70
N ASN A 172 11.85 2.74 15.47
CA ASN A 172 10.54 3.38 15.45
C ASN A 172 10.21 3.96 14.07
N ARG A 173 11.19 4.61 13.43
CA ARG A 173 11.04 5.21 12.10
C ARG A 173 10.73 4.15 11.03
N ASN A 174 11.51 3.08 10.98
CA ASN A 174 11.31 1.98 10.03
C ASN A 174 9.99 1.25 10.27
N PHE A 175 9.64 1.00 11.54
CA PHE A 175 8.38 0.35 11.90
C PHE A 175 7.15 1.17 11.45
N LEU A 176 7.13 2.47 11.76
CA LEU A 176 6.03 3.35 11.36
C LEU A 176 5.95 3.53 9.85
N ALA A 177 7.07 3.68 9.15
CA ALA A 177 7.09 3.74 7.69
C ALA A 177 6.49 2.47 7.06
N GLY A 178 6.81 1.29 7.62
CA GLY A 178 6.19 0.02 7.22
C GLY A 178 4.68 0.00 7.42
N GLN A 179 4.19 0.46 8.58
CA GLN A 179 2.75 0.54 8.86
C GLN A 179 2.01 1.49 7.91
N ILE A 180 2.62 2.64 7.56
CA ILE A 180 2.05 3.59 6.60
C ILE A 180 1.90 2.94 5.22
N ILE A 181 2.92 2.21 4.76
CA ILE A 181 2.86 1.49 3.48
C ILE A 181 1.82 0.37 3.49
N ASP A 182 1.75 -0.41 4.56
CA ASP A 182 0.72 -1.45 4.74
C ASP A 182 -0.69 -0.85 4.75
N LEU A 183 -0.86 0.33 5.33
CA LEU A 183 -2.11 1.07 5.32
C LEU A 183 -2.49 1.50 3.90
N LEU A 184 -1.56 2.10 3.14
CA LEU A 184 -1.79 2.47 1.73
C LEU A 184 -2.11 1.24 0.87
N TYR A 185 -1.44 0.12 1.13
CA TYR A 185 -1.71 -1.16 0.48
C TYR A 185 -3.13 -1.66 0.75
N THR A 186 -3.57 -1.63 2.01
CA THR A 186 -4.94 -2.02 2.39
C THR A 186 -5.99 -1.10 1.74
N ILE A 187 -5.73 0.20 1.64
CA ILE A 187 -6.59 1.13 0.90
C ILE A 187 -6.73 0.69 -0.56
N ARG A 188 -5.64 0.35 -1.25
CA ARG A 188 -5.68 -0.16 -2.62
C ARG A 188 -6.47 -1.48 -2.71
N LYS A 189 -6.22 -2.44 -1.81
CA LYS A 189 -6.96 -3.72 -1.82
C LYS A 189 -8.46 -3.53 -1.66
N ASN A 190 -8.87 -2.59 -0.81
CA ASN A 190 -10.29 -2.26 -0.61
C ASN A 190 -10.96 -1.67 -1.85
N PHE A 191 -10.22 -1.02 -2.76
CA PHE A 191 -10.78 -0.53 -4.03
C PHE A 191 -10.88 -1.60 -5.11
N MET A 192 -9.95 -2.55 -5.12
CA MET A 192 -9.87 -3.56 -6.19
C MET A 192 -10.86 -4.72 -6.02
N HIS A 193 -11.38 -4.92 -4.80
CA HIS A 193 -12.22 -6.05 -4.47
C HIS A 193 -13.44 -5.55 -3.68
N GLY A 194 -14.58 -5.43 -4.37
CA GLY A 194 -15.86 -5.18 -3.72
C GLY A 194 -16.81 -4.34 -4.55
N SER A 195 -18.09 -4.64 -4.43
CA SER A 195 -19.28 -3.92 -4.93
C SER A 195 -19.45 -2.52 -4.34
N LYS A 196 -18.35 -1.84 -4.00
CA LYS A 196 -18.36 -0.52 -3.36
C LYS A 196 -18.93 0.52 -4.32
N LYS A 197 -19.89 1.28 -3.81
CA LYS A 197 -20.36 2.49 -4.46
C LYS A 197 -19.38 3.61 -4.11
N PHE A 198 -19.01 4.41 -5.11
CA PHE A 198 -18.10 5.56 -4.96
C PHE A 198 -18.67 6.69 -4.10
N ASP A 199 -19.89 6.56 -3.56
CA ASP A 199 -20.64 7.60 -2.86
C ASP A 199 -20.53 7.54 -1.33
N ASP A 200 -19.77 6.59 -0.76
CA ASP A 200 -19.49 6.62 0.67
C ASP A 200 -18.51 7.77 0.99
N ALA A 201 -19.03 8.82 1.62
CA ALA A 201 -18.26 10.00 2.04
C ALA A 201 -17.06 9.64 2.93
N ASN A 202 -17.09 8.50 3.62
CA ASN A 202 -15.96 8.00 4.38
C ASN A 202 -14.82 7.51 3.46
N ASP A 203 -15.14 6.79 2.39
CA ASP A 203 -14.15 6.28 1.44
C ASP A 203 -13.43 7.42 0.69
N ILE A 204 -14.13 8.51 0.36
CA ILE A 204 -13.51 9.69 -0.27
C ILE A 204 -12.41 10.27 0.63
N LYS A 205 -12.73 10.57 1.91
CA LYS A 205 -11.77 11.15 2.84
C LYS A 205 -10.55 10.26 3.08
N VAL A 206 -10.75 8.95 3.08
CA VAL A 206 -9.66 7.98 3.18
C VAL A 206 -8.68 8.15 2.01
N VAL A 207 -9.19 8.28 0.79
CA VAL A 207 -8.32 8.48 -0.40
C VAL A 207 -7.67 9.85 -0.40
N GLU A 208 -8.42 10.90 -0.08
CA GLU A 208 -7.89 12.27 -0.06
C GLU A 208 -6.69 12.42 0.90
N ASN A 209 -6.69 11.68 2.01
CA ASN A 209 -5.58 11.68 2.96
C ASN A 209 -4.45 10.70 2.58
N ALA A 210 -4.77 9.63 1.85
CA ALA A 210 -3.80 8.63 1.41
C ALA A 210 -3.01 9.06 0.16
N LEU A 211 -3.68 9.74 -0.77
CA LEU A 211 -3.13 10.12 -2.07
C LEU A 211 -1.85 10.97 -1.95
N PRO A 212 -1.79 12.05 -1.14
CA PRO A 212 -0.56 12.85 -1.05
C PRO A 212 0.63 12.06 -0.49
N MET A 213 0.40 11.11 0.43
CA MET A 213 1.46 10.24 0.94
C MET A 213 2.00 9.30 -0.14
N LEU A 214 1.10 8.71 -0.94
CA LEU A 214 1.50 7.88 -2.07
C LEU A 214 2.25 8.69 -3.14
N GLN A 215 1.84 9.95 -3.37
CA GLN A 215 2.54 10.87 -4.27
C GLN A 215 3.96 11.17 -3.78
N LEU A 216 4.17 11.38 -2.48
CA LEU A 216 5.50 11.58 -1.89
C LEU A 216 6.41 10.38 -2.14
N ILE A 217 5.90 9.16 -1.91
CA ILE A 217 6.61 7.92 -2.19
C ILE A 217 6.96 7.82 -3.67
N VAL A 218 6.00 7.98 -4.57
CA VAL A 218 6.29 7.85 -6.01
C VAL A 218 7.27 8.92 -6.48
N ALA A 219 7.15 10.16 -5.96
CA ALA A 219 8.05 11.24 -6.30
C ALA A 219 9.49 10.98 -5.84
N SER A 220 9.71 10.33 -4.69
CA SER A 220 11.08 10.05 -4.21
C SER A 220 11.87 9.12 -5.14
N PHE A 221 11.21 8.38 -6.03
CA PHE A 221 11.83 7.50 -7.03
C PHE A 221 11.86 8.08 -8.45
N THR A 222 11.18 9.21 -8.70
CA THR A 222 10.90 9.73 -10.06
C THR A 222 11.15 11.24 -10.22
N GLN A 223 11.79 11.87 -9.25
CA GLN A 223 12.23 13.27 -9.31
C GLN A 223 13.39 13.46 -10.28
#